data_AF-A0AAJ0CV56-F1
#
_entry.id   AF-A0AAJ0CV56-F1
#
_cell.length_a   1.000
_cell.length_b   1.000
_cell.length_c   1.000
_cell.angle_alpha   90.00
_cell.angle_beta   90.00
_cell.angle_gamma   90.00
#
_symmetry.space_group_name_H-M   'P 1'
#
loop_
_entity.id
_entity.type
_entity.pdbx_description
1 polymer ?
#
loop_
_entity_poly.entity_id
_entity_poly.type
_entity_poly.pdbx_seq_one_letter_code
_entity_poly.pdbx_strand_id
1 'polypeptide(L)'
;MDEDHGPDTIVVQNASHSNGFVSRVEARLRSVIRAFTTHNGLIGDYDYAFLFRPTLPFMTKSNYRSPFFGINDKMPVFLGLLLGLQHALAMLAGVIAPPLILSGSGGANLEPAQQQYLVSTALIVSGILSSVQINRFQIPKTSYFIGTGVLSVVGISFSIIPIGQGAFKQMYTNGFCPSDERGNPLPCPNGYGALIGTSSVCALVEILISFLPPKVLLRMFPPIVTGPTVMLIGVHLIESGFKDWMGGSGPCSNPAATGAQASFFALCPNINAPHALSWGSPEYLGLGFSAFITIILCERFGSPIMKSTSVVWGLLFGCIIAAACGYFDRAGVDSAPVVSFIWVHTFPLSIYGPLVLPIMAVFVICATEAVGDITATCDVSHIELEGRIYESRIQGGLLTDGLNGIVAAMMTMTPMSRFAQNNGVIALTRCANRKAGFACCFFLIVMGIFAKFAAALVAIPSAVLGGMTTFLFTAVAVSGMAIINRGASFNRRARFILTAGLALGYGATLVPTYFDHVFSYSGDNHALKGLLDAIVLVMETGFAMTAAVCMFLNLVLPDELDEDLDARAVELTRVNTPPGKESGSNEREASVPLA
;
A
#
# COMPACT_ATOMS: atom_id res chain seq x y z
N MET A 1 -6.76 -18.36 -42.39
CA MET A 1 -8.17 -18.81 -42.32
C MET A 1 -8.66 -18.38 -40.96
N ASP A 2 -9.32 -17.22 -41.02
CA ASP A 2 -9.99 -16.42 -40.00
C ASP A 2 -10.68 -17.22 -38.89
N GLU A 3 -10.53 -16.77 -37.64
CA GLU A 3 -11.64 -16.57 -36.69
C GLU A 3 -11.26 -15.43 -35.72
N ASP A 4 -11.51 -14.22 -36.19
CA ASP A 4 -11.47 -12.97 -35.43
C ASP A 4 -12.92 -12.69 -34.99
N HIS A 5 -13.25 -12.98 -33.73
CA HIS A 5 -14.56 -12.69 -33.16
C HIS A 5 -14.45 -11.90 -31.86
N GLY A 6 -14.20 -10.59 -32.02
CA GLY A 6 -14.81 -9.59 -31.14
C GLY A 6 -16.30 -9.40 -31.46
N PRO A 7 -16.99 -8.55 -30.68
CA PRO A 7 -16.96 -7.17 -31.13
C PRO A 7 -16.58 -6.19 -30.02
N ASP A 8 -15.36 -5.67 -30.12
CA ASP A 8 -15.15 -4.24 -30.03
C ASP A 8 -16.08 -3.54 -31.03
N THR A 9 -17.23 -3.08 -30.53
CA THR A 9 -17.99 -2.03 -31.22
C THR A 9 -18.33 -0.96 -30.21
N ILE A 10 -17.49 0.08 -30.22
CA ILE A 10 -17.97 1.44 -30.01
C ILE A 10 -19.02 1.65 -31.10
N VAL A 11 -20.29 1.49 -30.76
CA VAL A 11 -21.37 1.98 -31.60
C VAL A 11 -21.26 3.50 -31.60
N VAL A 12 -20.58 4.06 -32.59
CA VAL A 12 -20.81 5.43 -33.04
C VAL A 12 -22.21 5.43 -33.61
N GLN A 13 -23.21 5.62 -32.75
CA GLN A 13 -24.49 6.11 -33.21
C GLN A 13 -24.21 7.45 -33.88
N ASN A 14 -24.42 7.50 -35.20
CA ASN A 14 -24.65 8.75 -35.92
C ASN A 14 -25.92 9.40 -35.35
N ALA A 15 -25.79 9.99 -34.15
CA ALA A 15 -26.73 10.93 -33.61
C ALA A 15 -26.37 12.29 -34.20
N SER A 16 -27.14 12.66 -35.21
CA SER A 16 -27.20 14.00 -35.77
C SER A 16 -27.06 15.08 -34.70
N HIS A 17 -26.10 15.98 -34.91
CA HIS A 17 -26.07 17.37 -34.49
C HIS A 17 -26.38 17.75 -33.02
N SER A 18 -25.35 18.27 -32.36
CA SER A 18 -25.43 19.31 -31.32
C SER A 18 -26.20 18.96 -30.03
N ASN A 19 -25.67 18.03 -29.23
CA ASN A 19 -26.07 17.91 -27.82
C ASN A 19 -25.15 18.77 -26.95
N GLY A 20 -25.62 20.00 -26.66
CA GLY A 20 -24.96 20.95 -25.77
C GLY A 20 -24.69 20.35 -24.38
N PHE A 21 -23.69 20.91 -23.68
CA PHE A 21 -23.31 20.52 -22.32
C PHE A 21 -24.52 20.34 -21.39
N VAL A 22 -25.54 21.19 -21.55
CA VAL A 22 -26.80 21.18 -20.80
C VAL A 22 -27.59 19.87 -20.97
N SER A 23 -27.72 19.31 -22.18
CA SER A 23 -28.50 18.08 -22.39
C SER A 23 -27.80 16.83 -21.82
N ARG A 24 -26.46 16.82 -21.82
CA ARG A 24 -25.65 15.80 -21.13
C ARG A 24 -25.79 15.91 -19.61
N VAL A 25 -25.82 17.12 -19.07
CA VAL A 25 -26.05 17.36 -17.63
C VAL A 25 -27.46 16.94 -17.22
N GLU A 26 -28.49 17.29 -18.00
CA GLU A 26 -29.88 16.87 -17.73
C GLU A 26 -30.09 15.36 -17.83
N ALA A 27 -29.44 14.69 -18.80
CA ALA A 27 -29.51 13.23 -18.92
C ALA A 27 -28.81 12.55 -17.72
N ARG A 28 -27.68 13.09 -17.24
CA ARG A 28 -27.04 12.64 -16.00
C ARG A 28 -27.93 12.89 -14.78
N LEU A 29 -28.53 14.06 -14.67
CA LEU A 29 -29.43 14.40 -13.56
C LEU A 29 -30.64 13.47 -13.52
N ARG A 30 -31.29 13.22 -14.66
CA ARG A 30 -32.41 12.27 -14.76
C ARG A 30 -32.00 10.83 -14.42
N SER A 31 -30.79 10.42 -14.80
CA SER A 31 -30.23 9.11 -14.43
C SER A 31 -29.98 9.00 -12.92
N VAL A 32 -29.42 10.04 -12.29
CA VAL A 32 -29.22 10.11 -10.84
C VAL A 32 -30.56 10.10 -10.11
N ILE A 33 -31.52 10.92 -10.54
CA ILE A 33 -32.87 10.94 -9.96
C ILE A 33 -33.50 9.55 -10.06
N ARG A 34 -33.46 8.88 -11.22
CA ARG A 34 -33.98 7.51 -11.36
C ARG A 34 -33.25 6.50 -10.48
N ALA A 35 -31.93 6.63 -10.31
CA ALA A 35 -31.16 5.75 -9.43
C ALA A 35 -31.57 5.89 -7.95
N PHE A 36 -31.93 7.09 -7.49
CA PHE A 36 -32.38 7.34 -6.11
C PHE A 36 -33.90 7.23 -5.91
N THR A 37 -34.71 7.26 -6.97
CA THR A 37 -36.19 7.22 -6.86
C THR A 37 -36.81 5.88 -7.23
N THR A 38 -36.10 5.00 -7.95
CA THR A 38 -36.63 3.68 -8.33
C THR A 38 -36.10 2.57 -7.42
N HIS A 39 -36.98 1.62 -7.03
CA HIS A 39 -36.60 0.48 -6.20
C HIS A 39 -35.42 -0.32 -6.79
N ASN A 40 -35.42 -0.51 -8.11
CA ASN A 40 -34.37 -1.22 -8.84
C ASN A 40 -33.03 -0.47 -8.89
N GLY A 41 -33.06 0.86 -8.76
CA GLY A 41 -31.86 1.69 -8.69
C GLY A 41 -31.29 1.83 -7.26
N LEU A 42 -32.16 1.89 -6.26
CA LEU A 42 -31.77 2.11 -4.87
C LEU A 42 -31.29 0.81 -4.21
N ILE A 43 -32.13 -0.23 -4.23
CA ILE A 43 -31.92 -1.51 -3.53
C ILE A 43 -31.62 -2.61 -4.55
N GLY A 44 -32.36 -2.69 -5.65
CA GLY A 44 -32.19 -3.74 -6.66
C GLY A 44 -32.45 -5.17 -6.13
N ASP A 45 -32.29 -6.17 -7.00
CA ASP A 45 -32.62 -7.57 -6.70
C ASP A 45 -31.38 -8.38 -6.24
N TYR A 46 -30.51 -7.76 -5.44
CA TYR A 46 -29.29 -8.41 -4.93
C TYR A 46 -29.59 -9.19 -3.63
N ASP A 47 -29.02 -10.40 -3.47
CA ASP A 47 -29.14 -11.15 -2.21
C ASP A 47 -28.21 -10.58 -1.14
N TYR A 48 -28.69 -9.55 -0.44
CA TYR A 48 -27.97 -8.92 0.66
C TYR A 48 -27.73 -9.87 1.85
N ALA A 49 -28.58 -10.89 2.03
CA ALA A 49 -28.42 -11.83 3.14
C ALA A 49 -27.14 -12.67 2.97
N PHE A 50 -26.71 -12.92 1.73
CA PHE A 50 -25.44 -13.60 1.46
C PHE A 50 -24.21 -12.83 2.00
N LEU A 51 -24.20 -11.49 1.91
CA LEU A 51 -23.07 -10.67 2.35
C LEU A 51 -22.83 -10.71 3.87
N PHE A 52 -23.89 -10.97 4.64
CA PHE A 52 -23.85 -11.01 6.11
C PHE A 52 -23.94 -12.41 6.71
N ARG A 53 -24.12 -13.46 5.89
CA ARG A 53 -24.18 -14.84 6.40
C ARG A 53 -22.78 -15.35 6.75
N PRO A 54 -22.50 -15.66 8.03
CA PRO A 54 -21.23 -16.26 8.44
C PRO A 54 -21.13 -17.71 7.99
N THR A 55 -19.90 -18.20 7.82
CA THR A 55 -19.64 -19.62 7.52
C THR A 55 -19.34 -20.39 8.79
N LEU A 56 -20.39 -20.71 9.57
CA LEU A 56 -20.26 -21.53 10.77
C LEU A 56 -20.15 -23.03 10.41
N PRO A 57 -19.42 -23.84 11.19
CA PRO A 57 -19.21 -25.26 10.89
C PRO A 57 -20.49 -26.09 10.83
N PHE A 58 -21.57 -25.62 11.47
CA PHE A 58 -22.88 -26.30 11.51
C PHE A 58 -23.87 -25.78 10.44
N MET A 59 -23.47 -24.83 9.58
CA MET A 59 -24.33 -24.28 8.52
C MET A 59 -24.02 -24.92 7.16
N THR A 60 -25.07 -25.25 6.40
CA THR A 60 -24.95 -25.67 5.00
C THR A 60 -24.34 -24.55 4.16
N LYS A 61 -23.23 -24.84 3.46
CA LYS A 61 -22.59 -23.89 2.55
C LYS A 61 -23.54 -23.55 1.40
N SER A 62 -23.85 -22.28 1.22
CA SER A 62 -24.58 -21.81 0.04
C SER A 62 -23.70 -21.95 -1.20
N ASN A 63 -24.23 -22.56 -2.27
CA ASN A 63 -23.57 -22.62 -3.58
C ASN A 63 -23.73 -21.32 -4.39
N TYR A 64 -24.35 -20.29 -3.81
CA TYR A 64 -24.52 -19.00 -4.48
C TYR A 64 -23.17 -18.32 -4.69
N ARG A 65 -22.81 -18.09 -5.96
CA ARG A 65 -21.65 -17.30 -6.35
C ARG A 65 -22.13 -15.88 -6.63
N SER A 66 -21.55 -14.88 -5.98
CA SER A 66 -21.89 -13.48 -6.27
C SER A 66 -21.60 -13.18 -7.75
N PRO A 67 -22.51 -12.44 -8.43
CA PRO A 67 -22.28 -11.99 -9.80
C PRO A 67 -21.08 -11.04 -9.81
N PHE A 68 -20.25 -11.14 -10.84
CA PHE A 68 -19.11 -10.24 -11.02
C PHE A 68 -19.61 -8.90 -11.57
N PHE A 69 -19.31 -7.81 -10.86
CA PHE A 69 -19.59 -6.45 -11.33
C PHE A 69 -18.32 -5.85 -11.92
N GLY A 70 -18.35 -5.60 -13.23
CA GLY A 70 -17.31 -4.91 -13.95
C GLY A 70 -17.20 -3.42 -13.57
N ILE A 71 -16.17 -2.78 -14.10
CA ILE A 71 -15.75 -1.40 -13.79
C ILE A 71 -16.89 -0.38 -13.99
N ASN A 72 -17.70 -0.59 -15.02
CA ASN A 72 -18.70 0.36 -15.52
C ASN A 72 -20.14 -0.15 -15.40
N ASP A 73 -20.35 -1.27 -14.73
CA ASP A 73 -21.66 -1.90 -14.66
C ASP A 73 -22.64 -1.06 -13.85
N LYS A 74 -23.93 -1.20 -14.16
CA LYS A 74 -24.98 -0.59 -13.34
C LYS A 74 -25.12 -1.40 -12.06
N MET A 75 -24.85 -0.74 -10.94
CA MET A 75 -24.99 -1.30 -9.60
C MET A 75 -26.00 -0.47 -8.80
N PRO A 76 -26.84 -1.13 -7.95
CA PRO A 76 -27.70 -0.44 -7.01
C PRO A 76 -26.90 0.49 -6.09
N VAL A 77 -27.47 1.66 -5.77
CA VAL A 77 -26.77 2.67 -4.96
C VAL A 77 -26.45 2.15 -3.57
N PHE A 78 -27.39 1.43 -2.94
CA PHE A 78 -27.17 0.86 -1.61
C PHE A 78 -26.04 -0.17 -1.58
N LEU A 79 -26.00 -1.09 -2.56
CA LEU A 79 -24.90 -2.03 -2.71
C LEU A 79 -23.57 -1.30 -2.93
N GLY A 80 -23.55 -0.26 -3.76
CA GLY A 80 -22.37 0.56 -3.98
C GLY A 80 -21.87 1.27 -2.71
N LEU A 81 -22.78 1.80 -1.89
CA LEU A 81 -22.45 2.39 -0.59
C LEU A 81 -21.94 1.33 0.38
N LEU A 82 -22.57 0.16 0.45
CA LEU A 82 -22.16 -0.91 1.35
C LEU A 82 -20.76 -1.44 1.01
N LEU A 83 -20.52 -1.75 -0.27
CA LEU A 83 -19.20 -2.18 -0.74
C LEU A 83 -18.16 -1.05 -0.61
N GLY A 84 -18.57 0.21 -0.83
CA GLY A 84 -17.70 1.36 -0.60
C GLY A 84 -17.27 1.50 0.87
N LEU A 85 -18.20 1.29 1.81
CA LEU A 85 -17.88 1.25 3.24
C LEU A 85 -16.93 0.08 3.56
N GLN A 86 -17.17 -1.09 2.97
CA GLN A 86 -16.30 -2.26 3.12
C GLN A 86 -14.88 -1.97 2.65
N HIS A 87 -14.70 -1.35 1.48
CA HIS A 87 -13.39 -0.88 1.01
C HIS A 87 -12.78 0.13 2.00
N ALA A 88 -13.54 1.14 2.43
CA ALA A 88 -13.05 2.15 3.35
C ALA A 88 -12.55 1.55 4.68
N LEU A 89 -13.28 0.59 5.23
CA LEU A 89 -12.87 -0.16 6.42
C LEU A 89 -11.66 -1.05 6.14
N ALA A 90 -11.62 -1.79 5.02
CA ALA A 90 -10.48 -2.65 4.69
C ALA A 90 -9.15 -1.90 4.62
N MET A 91 -9.17 -0.63 4.19
CA MET A 91 -7.97 0.20 4.05
C MET A 91 -7.70 1.09 5.26
N LEU A 92 -8.68 1.26 6.16
CA LEU A 92 -8.60 2.15 7.32
C LEU A 92 -7.29 1.93 8.09
N ALA A 93 -7.00 0.68 8.45
CA ALA A 93 -5.79 0.31 9.19
C ALA A 93 -4.49 0.76 8.48
N GLY A 94 -4.43 0.58 7.15
CA GLY A 94 -3.27 1.01 6.37
C GLY A 94 -3.16 2.52 6.24
N VAL A 95 -4.27 3.26 6.18
CA VAL A 95 -4.23 4.72 6.08
C VAL A 95 -3.79 5.35 7.41
N ILE A 96 -4.18 4.78 8.55
CA ILE A 96 -3.90 5.38 9.86
C ILE A 96 -2.56 4.94 10.48
N ALA A 97 -1.99 3.79 10.09
CA ALA A 97 -0.75 3.31 10.69
C ALA A 97 0.46 4.22 10.41
N PRO A 98 0.75 4.65 9.16
CA PRO A 98 1.89 5.53 8.88
C PRO A 98 1.89 6.86 9.65
N PRO A 99 0.79 7.65 9.73
CA PRO A 99 0.80 8.89 10.48
C PRO A 99 0.98 8.64 11.97
N LEU A 100 0.40 7.57 12.55
CA LEU A 100 0.63 7.20 13.96
C LEU A 100 2.10 6.84 14.23
N ILE A 101 2.71 6.02 13.37
CA ILE A 101 4.10 5.58 13.53
C ILE A 101 5.08 6.76 13.37
N LEU A 102 4.89 7.61 12.36
CA LEU A 102 5.79 8.74 12.10
C LEU A 102 5.61 9.92 13.05
N SER A 103 4.41 10.09 13.62
CA SER A 103 4.14 11.15 14.60
C SER A 103 4.41 10.70 16.05
N GLY A 104 4.44 9.39 16.31
CA GLY A 104 4.70 8.83 17.63
C GLY A 104 6.18 8.93 18.07
N SER A 105 6.48 8.22 19.15
CA SER A 105 7.81 8.20 19.80
C SER A 105 8.94 7.62 18.94
N GLY A 106 8.60 6.80 17.94
CA GLY A 106 9.55 6.28 16.96
C GLY A 106 9.87 7.24 15.81
N GLY A 107 9.19 8.40 15.72
CA GLY A 107 9.36 9.38 14.65
C GLY A 107 9.56 10.80 15.17
N ALA A 108 8.69 11.73 14.78
CA ALA A 108 8.80 13.16 15.10
C ALA A 108 8.29 13.55 16.51
N ASN A 109 7.80 12.60 17.30
CA ASN A 109 7.28 12.77 18.66
C ASN A 109 6.30 13.96 18.81
N LEU A 110 5.36 14.08 17.89
CA LEU A 110 4.39 15.17 17.81
C LEU A 110 3.35 15.11 18.95
N GLU A 111 2.77 16.26 19.27
CA GLU A 111 1.73 16.36 20.29
C GLU A 111 0.47 15.56 19.89
N PRO A 112 -0.31 15.00 20.85
CA PRO A 112 -1.52 14.24 20.54
C PRO A 112 -2.49 14.96 19.60
N ALA A 113 -2.65 16.29 19.75
CA ALA A 113 -3.50 17.09 18.86
C ALA A 113 -3.02 17.04 17.39
N GLN A 114 -1.70 17.08 17.17
CA GLN A 114 -1.10 16.96 15.84
C GLN A 114 -1.23 15.53 15.29
N GLN A 115 -1.14 14.50 16.14
CA GLN A 115 -1.36 13.11 15.72
C GLN A 115 -2.80 12.88 15.28
N GLN A 116 -3.77 13.38 16.05
CA GLN A 116 -5.20 13.34 15.73
C GLN A 116 -5.50 14.05 14.42
N TYR A 117 -4.90 15.23 14.24
CA TYR A 117 -4.94 15.97 13.00
C TYR A 117 -4.41 15.14 11.83
N LEU A 118 -3.20 14.57 11.93
CA LEU A 118 -2.59 13.79 10.85
C LEU A 118 -3.42 12.56 10.48
N VAL A 119 -4.01 11.85 11.45
CA VAL A 119 -4.92 10.73 11.17
C VAL A 119 -6.17 11.21 10.45
N SER A 120 -6.77 12.33 10.88
CA SER A 120 -7.95 12.90 10.23
C SER A 120 -7.64 13.35 8.79
N THR A 121 -6.54 14.05 8.59
CA THR A 121 -6.09 14.58 7.30
C THR A 121 -5.68 13.44 6.37
N ALA A 122 -5.04 12.38 6.88
CA ALA A 122 -4.75 11.17 6.10
C ALA A 122 -6.01 10.60 5.46
N LEU A 123 -7.09 10.44 6.24
CA LEU A 123 -8.36 9.93 5.73
C LEU A 123 -8.99 10.84 4.67
N ILE A 124 -9.01 12.16 4.91
CA ILE A 124 -9.55 13.13 3.95
C ILE A 124 -8.74 13.11 2.65
N VAL A 125 -7.42 13.24 2.74
CA VAL A 125 -6.52 13.35 1.60
C VAL A 125 -6.48 12.03 0.82
N SER A 126 -6.41 10.88 1.48
CA SER A 126 -6.53 9.57 0.82
C SER A 126 -7.85 9.45 0.06
N GLY A 127 -8.98 9.88 0.62
CA GLY A 127 -10.27 9.88 -0.09
C GLY A 127 -10.29 10.80 -1.32
N ILE A 128 -9.73 12.00 -1.21
CA ILE A 128 -9.64 12.94 -2.34
C ILE A 128 -8.73 12.37 -3.45
N LEU A 129 -7.51 11.94 -3.11
CA LEU A 129 -6.54 11.49 -4.11
C LEU A 129 -6.93 10.14 -4.73
N SER A 130 -7.60 9.26 -3.97
CA SER A 130 -8.26 8.07 -4.53
C SER A 130 -9.31 8.42 -5.58
N SER A 131 -10.10 9.47 -5.36
CA SER A 131 -11.09 9.91 -6.34
C SER A 131 -10.45 10.39 -7.65
N VAL A 132 -9.25 11.00 -7.57
CA VAL A 132 -8.46 11.38 -8.74
C VAL A 132 -7.94 10.13 -9.46
N GLN A 133 -7.41 9.16 -8.71
CA GLN A 133 -6.84 7.93 -9.25
C GLN A 133 -7.86 7.02 -9.93
N ILE A 134 -9.07 6.90 -9.36
CA ILE A 134 -10.18 6.08 -9.90
C ILE A 134 -10.74 6.69 -11.19
N ASN A 135 -10.67 8.01 -11.31
CA ASN A 135 -11.04 8.69 -12.54
C ASN A 135 -10.00 8.42 -13.64
N ARG A 136 -10.38 8.74 -14.87
CA ARG A 136 -9.47 8.70 -16.01
C ARG A 136 -9.71 9.95 -16.84
N PHE A 137 -8.91 10.98 -16.57
CA PHE A 137 -8.95 12.25 -17.28
C PHE A 137 -7.88 12.24 -18.36
N GLN A 138 -8.25 12.48 -19.61
CA GLN A 138 -7.27 12.69 -20.66
C GLN A 138 -6.73 14.11 -20.54
N ILE A 139 -5.40 14.27 -20.55
CA ILE A 139 -4.80 15.60 -20.56
C ILE A 139 -5.09 16.23 -21.93
N PRO A 140 -5.70 17.42 -21.99
CA PRO A 140 -6.03 18.06 -23.26
C PRO A 140 -4.78 18.23 -24.12
N LYS A 141 -4.88 17.86 -25.40
CA LYS A 141 -3.81 17.97 -26.41
C LYS A 141 -2.63 16.99 -26.23
N THR A 142 -2.69 16.01 -25.34
CA THR A 142 -1.68 14.95 -25.24
C THR A 142 -2.31 13.55 -25.22
N SER A 143 -1.48 12.53 -25.44
CA SER A 143 -1.87 11.11 -25.37
C SER A 143 -1.85 10.54 -23.94
N TYR A 144 -1.50 11.36 -22.94
CA TYR A 144 -1.36 10.94 -21.55
C TYR A 144 -2.68 11.08 -20.78
N PHE A 145 -2.85 10.18 -19.82
CA PHE A 145 -4.01 10.15 -18.94
C PHE A 145 -3.59 10.46 -17.50
N ILE A 146 -4.49 11.04 -16.72
CA ILE A 146 -4.40 11.13 -15.27
C ILE A 146 -5.46 10.16 -14.73
N GLY A 147 -5.00 9.23 -13.91
CA GLY A 147 -5.75 8.19 -13.24
C GLY A 147 -5.77 6.88 -14.03
N THR A 148 -6.05 5.79 -13.32
CA THR A 148 -6.02 4.43 -13.86
C THR A 148 -7.34 4.05 -14.51
N GLY A 149 -8.44 4.71 -14.15
CA GLY A 149 -9.79 4.37 -14.61
C GLY A 149 -10.28 3.00 -14.15
N VAL A 150 -9.67 2.44 -13.10
CA VAL A 150 -10.10 1.22 -12.39
C VAL A 150 -10.24 1.54 -10.91
N LEU A 151 -10.73 0.60 -10.11
CA LEU A 151 -10.85 0.79 -8.68
C LEU A 151 -9.43 0.77 -8.07
N SER A 152 -8.85 1.96 -7.93
CA SER A 152 -7.48 2.19 -7.47
C SER A 152 -7.50 3.13 -6.29
N VAL A 153 -7.43 2.56 -5.08
CA VAL A 153 -7.45 3.37 -3.87
C VAL A 153 -6.03 3.73 -3.47
N VAL A 154 -5.86 4.97 -3.03
CA VAL A 154 -4.60 5.60 -2.64
C VAL A 154 -4.57 5.74 -1.12
N GLY A 155 -3.42 5.42 -0.53
CA GLY A 155 -3.11 5.64 0.87
C GLY A 155 -1.64 6.01 1.04
N ILE A 156 -1.21 6.27 2.26
CA ILE A 156 0.19 6.62 2.52
C ILE A 156 1.08 5.41 2.26
N SER A 157 2.13 5.57 1.44
CA SER A 157 3.02 4.44 1.12
C SER A 157 3.78 4.02 2.37
N PHE A 158 3.88 2.72 2.61
CA PHE A 158 4.61 2.19 3.76
C PHE A 158 6.13 2.30 3.61
N SER A 159 6.63 2.51 2.39
CA SER A 159 8.05 2.73 2.11
C SER A 159 8.61 3.99 2.79
N ILE A 160 7.77 4.97 3.13
CA ILE A 160 8.21 6.19 3.83
C ILE A 160 8.48 5.94 5.32
N ILE A 161 7.89 4.91 5.94
CA ILE A 161 8.03 4.70 7.39
C ILE A 161 9.49 4.45 7.77
N PRO A 162 10.21 3.49 7.17
CA PRO A 162 11.59 3.19 7.55
C PRO A 162 12.54 4.35 7.26
N ILE A 163 12.35 4.99 6.10
CA ILE A 163 13.13 6.18 5.71
C ILE A 163 12.88 7.34 6.68
N GLY A 164 11.63 7.58 7.04
CA GLY A 164 11.23 8.61 7.99
C GLY A 164 11.83 8.36 9.37
N GLN A 165 11.72 7.14 9.91
CA GLN A 165 12.30 6.77 11.20
C GLN A 165 13.83 6.91 11.23
N GLY A 166 14.51 6.40 10.19
CA GLY A 166 15.97 6.56 10.05
C GLY A 166 16.39 8.03 9.95
N ALA A 167 15.67 8.81 9.16
CA ALA A 167 15.92 10.24 9.02
C ALA A 167 15.66 11.01 10.32
N PHE A 168 14.58 10.73 11.04
CA PHE A 168 14.30 11.37 12.33
C PHE A 168 15.40 11.03 13.35
N LYS A 169 15.81 9.76 13.45
CA LYS A 169 16.92 9.34 14.30
C LYS A 169 18.19 10.16 13.99
N GLN A 170 18.50 10.34 12.72
CA GLN A 170 19.64 11.14 12.29
C GLN A 170 19.46 12.64 12.56
N MET A 171 18.26 13.20 12.37
CA MET A 171 17.95 14.60 12.66
C MET A 171 18.08 14.92 14.15
N TYR A 172 17.71 14.00 15.04
CA TYR A 172 17.95 14.14 16.48
C TYR A 172 19.45 14.04 16.81
N THR A 173 20.19 13.10 16.21
CA THR A 173 21.64 12.97 16.43
C THR A 173 22.44 14.18 15.94
N ASN A 174 22.06 14.74 14.79
CA ASN A 174 22.73 15.89 14.18
C ASN A 174 22.25 17.24 14.77
N GLY A 175 21.31 17.25 15.71
CA GLY A 175 20.80 18.45 16.38
C GLY A 175 19.84 19.32 15.55
N PHE A 176 19.35 18.81 14.41
CA PHE A 176 18.30 19.49 13.64
C PHE A 176 16.96 19.49 14.38
N CYS A 177 16.64 18.39 15.04
CA CYS A 177 15.49 18.28 15.92
C CYS A 177 15.89 18.57 17.37
N PRO A 178 15.03 19.27 18.13
CA PRO A 178 15.31 19.58 19.53
C PRO A 178 15.28 18.30 20.37
N SER A 179 16.28 18.14 21.23
CA SER A 179 16.28 17.16 22.31
C SER A 179 16.34 17.92 23.63
N ASP A 180 15.72 17.40 24.68
CA ASP A 180 15.83 18.03 26.00
C ASP A 180 17.26 17.92 26.55
N GLU A 181 17.57 18.65 27.63
CA GLU A 181 18.88 18.59 28.32
C GLU A 181 19.24 17.17 28.82
N ARG A 182 18.30 16.22 28.74
CA ARG A 182 18.38 14.84 29.22
C ARG A 182 18.46 13.84 28.07
N GLY A 183 18.48 14.28 26.81
CA GLY A 183 18.58 13.45 25.61
C GLY A 183 17.26 12.85 25.09
N ASN A 184 16.09 13.26 25.60
CA ASN A 184 14.80 12.82 25.06
C ASN A 184 14.48 13.58 23.78
N PRO A 185 13.96 12.91 22.75
CA PRO A 185 13.45 13.58 21.56
C PRO A 185 12.26 14.47 21.94
N LEU A 186 12.36 15.78 21.72
CA LEU A 186 11.23 16.70 21.85
C LEU A 186 10.41 16.72 20.54
N PRO A 187 9.16 17.21 20.57
CA PRO A 187 8.35 17.34 19.35
C PRO A 187 9.09 18.12 18.26
N CYS A 188 9.25 17.51 17.09
CA CYS A 188 9.99 18.07 15.96
C CYS A 188 9.09 18.32 14.73
N PRO A 189 8.21 19.34 14.77
CA PRO A 189 7.38 19.69 13.61
C PRO A 189 8.22 20.16 12.42
N ASN A 190 9.40 20.74 12.66
CA ASN A 190 10.34 21.13 11.61
C ASN A 190 10.91 19.93 10.86
N GLY A 191 11.20 18.83 11.56
CA GLY A 191 11.64 17.57 10.95
C GLY A 191 10.55 16.97 10.06
N TYR A 192 9.31 16.96 10.56
CA TYR A 192 8.17 16.46 9.77
C TYR A 192 7.91 17.35 8.54
N GLY A 193 7.99 18.67 8.69
CA GLY A 193 7.92 19.63 7.58
C GLY A 193 9.06 19.49 6.57
N ALA A 194 10.26 19.12 7.02
CA ALA A 194 11.40 18.81 6.16
C ALA A 194 11.19 17.52 5.35
N LEU A 195 10.62 16.48 5.98
CA LEU A 195 10.25 15.23 5.33
C LEU A 195 9.24 15.48 4.19
N ILE A 196 8.20 16.25 4.47
CA ILE A 196 7.16 16.59 3.50
C ILE A 196 7.67 17.52 2.41
N GLY A 197 8.42 18.57 2.77
CA GLY A 197 8.99 19.50 1.80
C GLY A 197 9.91 18.80 0.82
N THR A 198 10.79 17.92 1.32
CA THR A 198 11.67 17.09 0.48
C THR A 198 10.85 16.13 -0.38
N SER A 199 9.80 15.51 0.18
CA SER A 199 8.86 14.64 -0.56
C SER A 199 8.17 15.36 -1.72
N SER A 200 7.75 16.61 -1.54
CA SER A 200 7.09 17.37 -2.61
C SER A 200 7.99 17.56 -3.84
N VAL A 201 9.29 17.77 -3.64
CA VAL A 201 10.26 17.96 -4.72
C VAL A 201 10.59 16.62 -5.37
N CYS A 202 10.85 15.59 -4.56
CA CYS A 202 11.19 14.27 -5.05
C CYS A 202 10.04 13.56 -5.78
N ALA A 203 8.78 13.95 -5.53
CA ALA A 203 7.62 13.45 -6.28
C ALA A 203 7.70 13.74 -7.78
N LEU A 204 8.47 14.78 -8.18
CA LEU A 204 8.78 15.06 -9.58
C LEU A 204 9.51 13.89 -10.26
N VAL A 205 10.30 13.10 -9.51
CA VAL A 205 11.01 11.94 -10.05
C VAL A 205 10.02 10.90 -10.58
N GLU A 206 8.96 10.61 -9.82
CA GLU A 206 7.94 9.66 -10.26
C GLU A 206 7.15 10.19 -11.46
N ILE A 207 6.86 11.49 -11.49
CA ILE A 207 6.25 12.14 -12.65
C ILE A 207 7.13 11.96 -13.89
N LEU A 208 8.45 12.17 -13.77
CA LEU A 208 9.40 11.98 -14.87
C LEU A 208 9.47 10.51 -15.31
N ILE A 209 9.45 9.56 -14.37
CA ILE A 209 9.40 8.13 -14.66
C ILE A 209 8.13 7.78 -15.44
N SER A 210 6.98 8.38 -15.10
CA SER A 210 5.71 8.11 -15.77
C SER A 210 5.71 8.44 -17.28
N PHE A 211 6.58 9.35 -17.72
CA PHE A 211 6.73 9.71 -19.13
C PHE A 211 7.63 8.76 -19.92
N LEU A 212 8.32 7.83 -19.26
CA LEU A 212 9.09 6.79 -19.93
C LEU A 212 8.16 5.86 -20.75
N PRO A 213 8.65 5.26 -21.84
CA PRO A 213 7.86 4.32 -22.63
C PRO A 213 7.35 3.15 -21.76
N PRO A 214 6.09 2.71 -21.91
CA PRO A 214 5.53 1.65 -21.07
C PRO A 214 6.34 0.35 -21.09
N LYS A 215 6.90 0.01 -22.25
CA LYS A 215 7.80 -1.14 -22.43
C LYS A 215 9.05 -1.06 -21.56
N VAL A 216 9.60 0.15 -21.38
CA VAL A 216 10.75 0.38 -20.52
C VAL A 216 10.34 0.26 -19.07
N LEU A 217 9.19 0.82 -18.67
CA LEU A 217 8.66 0.70 -17.31
C LEU A 217 8.44 -0.76 -16.90
N LEU A 218 7.78 -1.55 -17.75
CA LEU A 218 7.51 -2.97 -17.51
C LEU A 218 8.80 -3.81 -17.50
N ARG A 219 9.84 -3.39 -18.23
CA ARG A 219 11.15 -4.04 -18.24
C ARG A 219 12.04 -3.62 -17.06
N MET A 220 11.89 -2.39 -16.57
CA MET A 220 12.60 -1.87 -15.39
C MET A 220 12.04 -2.43 -14.09
N PHE A 221 10.71 -2.60 -14.03
CA PHE A 221 10.00 -3.06 -12.83
C PHE A 221 9.25 -4.38 -13.06
N PRO A 222 9.94 -5.46 -13.50
CA PRO A 222 9.30 -6.76 -13.63
C PRO A 222 8.96 -7.36 -12.26
N PRO A 223 8.09 -8.39 -12.22
CA PRO A 223 7.74 -9.12 -11.00
C PRO A 223 8.92 -9.61 -10.16
N ILE A 224 10.06 -9.93 -10.79
CA ILE A 224 11.29 -10.36 -10.13
C ILE A 224 12.01 -9.24 -9.36
N VAL A 225 11.67 -7.97 -9.61
CA VAL A 225 12.18 -6.79 -8.89
C VAL A 225 11.11 -6.27 -7.93
N THR A 226 9.87 -6.13 -8.39
CA THR A 226 8.74 -5.60 -7.59
C THR A 226 8.44 -6.50 -6.40
N GLY A 227 8.33 -7.81 -6.62
CA GLY A 227 7.98 -8.80 -5.60
C GLY A 227 8.92 -8.85 -4.39
N PRO A 228 10.24 -9.06 -4.55
CA PRO A 228 11.16 -9.09 -3.40
C PRO A 228 11.27 -7.73 -2.70
N THR A 229 11.12 -6.61 -3.43
CA THR A 229 11.10 -5.27 -2.84
C THR A 229 9.89 -5.10 -1.92
N VAL A 230 8.68 -5.38 -2.40
CA VAL A 230 7.44 -5.32 -1.60
C VAL A 230 7.50 -6.28 -0.41
N MET A 231 8.07 -7.48 -0.63
CA MET A 231 8.25 -8.45 0.45
C MET A 231 9.11 -7.88 1.59
N LEU A 232 10.24 -7.26 1.25
CA LEU A 232 11.18 -6.75 2.25
C LEU A 232 10.69 -5.46 2.94
N ILE A 233 9.87 -4.63 2.26
CA ILE A 233 9.13 -3.54 2.91
C ILE A 233 8.27 -4.10 4.05
N GLY A 234 7.49 -5.15 3.76
CA GLY A 234 6.66 -5.81 4.76
C GLY A 234 7.49 -6.36 5.92
N VAL A 235 8.59 -7.07 5.64
CA VAL A 235 9.43 -7.65 6.69
C VAL A 235 10.08 -6.60 7.59
N HIS A 236 10.57 -5.49 7.03
CA HIS A 236 11.13 -4.42 7.84
C HIS A 236 10.08 -3.80 8.79
N LEU A 237 8.84 -3.64 8.33
CA LEU A 237 7.77 -3.02 9.13
C LEU A 237 7.20 -3.93 10.20
N ILE A 238 7.31 -5.26 10.05
CA ILE A 238 6.95 -6.23 11.09
C ILE A 238 7.67 -5.91 12.40
N GLU A 239 8.90 -5.40 12.36
CA GLU A 239 9.65 -4.99 13.56
C GLU A 239 8.90 -3.90 14.34
N SER A 240 8.41 -2.85 13.65
CA SER A 240 7.63 -1.78 14.28
C SER A 240 6.34 -2.31 14.89
N GLY A 241 5.62 -3.18 14.17
CA GLY A 241 4.39 -3.80 14.67
C GLY A 241 4.62 -4.62 15.93
N PHE A 242 5.69 -5.42 15.98
CA PHE A 242 6.05 -6.19 17.18
C PHE A 242 6.52 -5.32 18.35
N LYS A 243 7.26 -4.24 18.10
CA LYS A 243 7.63 -3.28 19.17
C LYS A 243 6.38 -2.69 19.82
N ASP A 244 5.42 -2.26 19.00
CA ASP A 244 4.16 -1.73 19.50
C ASP A 244 3.33 -2.81 20.21
N TRP A 245 3.32 -4.05 19.70
CA TRP A 245 2.66 -5.19 20.35
C TRP A 245 3.22 -5.42 21.76
N MET A 246 4.53 -5.29 21.95
CA MET A 246 5.17 -5.43 23.25
C MET A 246 4.99 -4.23 24.18
N GLY A 247 4.20 -3.22 23.80
CA GLY A 247 3.86 -2.08 24.66
C GLY A 247 4.28 -0.72 24.10
N GLY A 248 5.00 -0.67 22.98
CA GLY A 248 5.36 0.57 22.31
C GLY A 248 6.82 0.62 21.84
N SER A 249 7.14 1.69 21.14
CA SER A 249 8.47 2.02 20.64
C SER A 249 9.04 3.26 21.35
N GLY A 250 10.35 3.49 21.20
CA GLY A 250 11.04 4.65 21.80
C GLY A 250 11.68 4.34 23.16
N PRO A 251 11.87 5.33 24.05
CA PRO A 251 12.65 5.18 25.29
C PRO A 251 12.13 4.07 26.22
N CYS A 252 10.83 3.79 26.20
CA CYS A 252 10.22 2.74 27.01
C CYS A 252 10.59 1.31 26.57
N SER A 253 10.96 1.13 25.30
CA SER A 253 11.43 -0.14 24.72
C SER A 253 12.94 -0.33 24.80
N ASN A 254 13.68 0.72 25.19
CA ASN A 254 15.14 0.71 25.17
C ASN A 254 15.69 0.44 26.59
N PRO A 255 16.27 -0.74 26.85
CA PRO A 255 16.90 -1.04 28.14
C PRO A 255 18.15 -0.19 28.42
N ALA A 256 18.71 0.47 27.41
CA ALA A 256 19.83 1.40 27.53
C ALA A 256 19.39 2.86 27.77
N ALA A 257 18.09 3.13 27.94
CA ALA A 257 17.64 4.44 28.42
C ALA A 257 18.26 4.72 29.80
N THR A 258 18.94 5.86 29.96
CA THR A 258 19.64 6.23 31.20
C THR A 258 19.09 7.53 31.79
N GLY A 259 19.30 7.77 33.08
CA GLY A 259 18.88 9.00 33.75
C GLY A 259 17.36 9.16 33.92
N ALA A 260 16.86 10.39 33.86
CA ALA A 260 15.44 10.71 34.09
C ALA A 260 14.48 10.22 32.96
N GLN A 261 15.04 9.76 31.84
CA GLN A 261 14.30 9.13 30.75
C GLN A 261 13.86 7.71 31.16
N ALA A 262 14.77 6.97 31.82
CA ALA A 262 14.48 5.64 32.35
C ALA A 262 13.39 5.68 33.43
N SER A 263 13.26 6.77 34.20
CA SER A 263 12.24 6.88 35.25
C SER A 263 10.87 7.30 34.69
N PHE A 264 10.79 8.21 33.73
CA PHE A 264 9.52 8.61 33.12
C PHE A 264 8.96 7.54 32.17
N PHE A 265 9.84 6.80 31.49
CA PHE A 265 9.50 5.70 30.58
C PHE A 265 9.75 4.32 31.18
N ALA A 266 9.83 4.21 32.52
CA ALA A 266 9.96 2.93 33.22
C ALA A 266 8.81 1.97 32.91
N LEU A 267 7.62 2.54 32.68
CA LEU A 267 6.42 1.85 32.22
C LEU A 267 6.05 2.38 30.84
N CYS A 268 5.52 1.51 29.98
CA CYS A 268 5.05 1.87 28.65
C CYS A 268 3.57 2.30 28.69
N PRO A 269 3.12 3.23 27.83
CA PRO A 269 3.94 4.15 27.02
C PRO A 269 4.68 5.21 27.86
N ASN A 270 4.21 5.49 29.08
CA ASN A 270 4.90 6.28 30.13
C ASN A 270 4.22 6.04 31.49
N ILE A 271 4.80 6.53 32.58
CA ILE A 271 4.24 6.37 33.94
C ILE A 271 2.89 7.06 34.18
N ASN A 272 2.49 8.00 33.32
CA ASN A 272 1.21 8.70 33.44
C ASN A 272 0.08 8.00 32.68
N ALA A 273 0.40 6.94 31.92
CA ALA A 273 -0.59 6.24 31.12
C ALA A 273 -1.54 5.41 32.00
N PRO A 274 -2.82 5.28 31.60
CA PRO A 274 -3.74 4.41 32.29
C PRO A 274 -3.26 2.96 32.15
N HIS A 275 -3.05 2.31 33.30
CA HIS A 275 -2.59 0.92 33.37
C HIS A 275 -1.22 0.67 32.71
N ALA A 276 -0.25 1.55 32.98
CA ALA A 276 1.10 1.44 32.45
C ALA A 276 1.85 0.21 33.02
N LEU A 277 2.39 -0.63 32.14
CA LEU A 277 3.18 -1.83 32.47
C LEU A 277 4.57 -1.78 31.84
N SER A 278 5.48 -2.64 32.30
CA SER A 278 6.81 -2.79 31.71
C SER A 278 6.71 -3.25 30.25
N TRP A 279 7.70 -2.85 29.45
CA TRP A 279 7.81 -3.35 28.08
C TRP A 279 7.87 -4.88 28.06
N GLY A 280 7.12 -5.49 27.16
CA GLY A 280 7.01 -6.95 27.03
C GLY A 280 6.23 -7.65 28.14
N SER A 281 5.41 -6.93 28.90
CA SER A 281 4.50 -7.55 29.88
C SER A 281 3.53 -8.56 29.21
N PRO A 282 3.13 -9.64 29.91
CA PRO A 282 2.19 -10.62 29.39
C PRO A 282 0.85 -10.02 28.94
N GLU A 283 0.41 -8.95 29.58
CA GLU A 283 -0.82 -8.24 29.29
C GLU A 283 -0.74 -7.55 27.92
N TYR A 284 0.38 -6.92 27.58
CA TYR A 284 0.58 -6.34 26.24
C TYR A 284 0.59 -7.41 25.15
N LEU A 285 1.29 -8.52 25.40
CA LEU A 285 1.25 -9.67 24.49
C LEU A 285 -0.19 -10.17 24.32
N GLY A 286 -0.94 -10.32 25.42
CA GLY A 286 -2.34 -10.75 25.42
C GLY A 286 -3.27 -9.80 24.67
N LEU A 287 -3.10 -8.49 24.81
CA LEU A 287 -3.89 -7.48 24.10
C LEU A 287 -3.68 -7.55 22.59
N GLY A 288 -2.43 -7.52 22.11
CA GLY A 288 -2.20 -7.65 20.66
C GLY A 288 -2.55 -9.03 20.13
N PHE A 289 -2.38 -10.09 20.93
CA PHE A 289 -2.82 -11.44 20.57
C PHE A 289 -4.34 -11.52 20.44
N SER A 290 -5.09 -10.80 21.27
CA SER A 290 -6.55 -10.72 21.17
C SER A 290 -7.01 -10.08 19.85
N ALA A 291 -6.30 -9.06 19.36
CA ALA A 291 -6.56 -8.48 18.05
C ALA A 291 -6.22 -9.51 16.95
N PHE A 292 -5.03 -10.13 17.01
CA PHE A 292 -4.57 -11.09 16.02
C PHE A 292 -5.48 -12.33 15.90
N ILE A 293 -5.87 -12.93 17.03
CA ILE A 293 -6.76 -14.11 17.03
C ILE A 293 -8.14 -13.74 16.51
N THR A 294 -8.63 -12.53 16.79
CA THR A 294 -9.89 -12.05 16.24
C THR A 294 -9.84 -11.95 14.72
N ILE A 295 -8.73 -11.50 14.13
CA ILE A 295 -8.55 -11.48 12.68
C ILE A 295 -8.67 -12.91 12.11
N ILE A 296 -7.98 -13.89 12.71
CA ILE A 296 -8.05 -15.29 12.31
C ILE A 296 -9.48 -15.85 12.41
N LEU A 297 -10.18 -15.55 13.51
CA LEU A 297 -11.56 -15.99 13.72
C LEU A 297 -12.52 -15.35 12.70
N CYS A 298 -12.32 -14.07 12.38
CA CYS A 298 -13.07 -13.37 11.34
C CYS A 298 -12.82 -13.99 9.96
N GLU A 299 -11.59 -14.39 9.65
CA GLU A 299 -11.29 -15.03 8.36
C GLU A 299 -11.88 -16.45 8.26
N ARG A 300 -11.86 -17.18 9.39
CA ARG A 300 -12.38 -18.55 9.47
C ARG A 300 -13.91 -18.62 9.42
N PHE A 301 -14.59 -17.76 10.18
CA PHE A 301 -16.04 -17.84 10.40
C PHE A 301 -16.83 -16.67 9.83
N GLY A 302 -16.17 -15.58 9.44
CA GLY A 302 -16.82 -14.35 9.00
C GLY A 302 -17.57 -14.50 7.68
N SER A 303 -18.52 -13.60 7.48
CA SER A 303 -19.19 -13.42 6.18
C SER A 303 -18.24 -12.78 5.15
N PRO A 304 -18.59 -12.73 3.86
CA PRO A 304 -17.76 -12.09 2.83
C PRO A 304 -17.32 -10.66 3.19
N ILE A 305 -18.21 -9.85 3.79
CA ILE A 305 -17.87 -8.52 4.29
C ILE A 305 -16.83 -8.62 5.42
N MET A 306 -17.08 -9.46 6.43
CA MET A 306 -16.18 -9.58 7.58
C MET A 306 -14.78 -10.06 7.21
N LYS A 307 -14.64 -10.96 6.23
CA LYS A 307 -13.33 -11.44 5.76
C LYS A 307 -12.49 -10.31 5.20
N SER A 308 -13.09 -9.47 4.36
CA SER A 308 -12.40 -8.31 3.79
C SER A 308 -12.07 -7.19 4.79
N THR A 309 -12.81 -7.12 5.91
CA THR A 309 -12.60 -6.13 6.98
C THR A 309 -12.08 -6.77 8.25
N SER A 310 -11.47 -7.96 8.15
CA SER A 310 -11.07 -8.78 9.31
C SER A 310 -10.07 -8.06 10.19
N VAL A 311 -9.14 -7.31 9.59
CA VAL A 311 -8.16 -6.45 10.27
C VAL A 311 -8.83 -5.40 11.16
N VAL A 312 -9.88 -4.73 10.66
CA VAL A 312 -10.62 -3.72 11.46
C VAL A 312 -11.46 -4.36 12.56
N TRP A 313 -12.04 -5.53 12.32
CA TRP A 313 -12.70 -6.28 13.39
C TRP A 313 -11.70 -6.69 14.48
N GLY A 314 -10.50 -7.13 14.08
CA GLY A 314 -9.40 -7.40 15.02
C GLY A 314 -9.06 -6.20 15.88
N LEU A 315 -8.88 -5.04 15.25
CA LEU A 315 -8.66 -3.77 15.94
C LEU A 315 -9.80 -3.45 16.92
N LEU A 316 -11.06 -3.52 16.45
CA LEU A 316 -12.24 -3.17 17.24
C LEU A 316 -12.38 -4.03 18.48
N PHE A 317 -12.31 -5.37 18.34
CA PHE A 317 -12.43 -6.27 19.49
C PHE A 317 -11.23 -6.18 20.43
N GLY A 318 -10.02 -6.01 19.90
CA GLY A 318 -8.84 -5.73 20.72
C GLY A 318 -9.01 -4.46 21.55
N CYS A 319 -9.54 -3.38 20.96
CA CYS A 319 -9.86 -2.15 21.66
C CYS A 319 -10.96 -2.33 22.72
N ILE A 320 -12.00 -3.13 22.45
CA ILE A 320 -13.05 -3.44 23.43
C ILE A 320 -12.46 -4.14 24.66
N ILE A 321 -11.60 -5.14 24.44
CA ILE A 321 -10.91 -5.85 25.53
C ILE A 321 -10.00 -4.89 26.28
N ALA A 322 -9.23 -4.06 25.58
CA ALA A 322 -8.35 -3.09 26.21
C ALA A 322 -9.12 -2.06 27.05
N ALA A 323 -10.27 -1.59 26.57
CA ALA A 323 -11.15 -0.70 27.31
C ALA A 323 -11.74 -1.38 28.56
N ALA A 324 -12.13 -2.65 28.47
CA ALA A 324 -12.58 -3.44 29.62
C ALA A 324 -11.47 -3.64 30.67
N CYS A 325 -10.22 -3.75 30.22
CA CYS A 325 -9.03 -3.85 31.06
C CYS A 325 -8.47 -2.49 31.54
N GLY A 326 -9.12 -1.37 31.19
CA GLY A 326 -8.75 -0.03 31.69
C GLY A 326 -7.58 0.66 30.97
N TYR A 327 -7.21 0.24 29.77
CA TYR A 327 -6.13 0.86 28.98
C TYR A 327 -6.55 2.09 28.17
N PHE A 328 -7.78 2.59 28.35
CA PHE A 328 -8.33 3.66 27.52
C PHE A 328 -8.38 4.99 28.29
N ASP A 329 -7.74 6.02 27.75
CA ASP A 329 -7.87 7.40 28.24
C ASP A 329 -8.92 8.16 27.43
N ARG A 330 -9.96 8.65 28.11
CA ARG A 330 -11.04 9.43 27.49
C ARG A 330 -10.68 10.90 27.31
N ALA A 331 -9.70 11.43 28.06
CA ALA A 331 -9.39 12.85 28.05
C ALA A 331 -8.99 13.36 26.66
N GLY A 332 -8.19 12.58 25.93
CA GLY A 332 -7.79 12.90 24.55
C GLY A 332 -8.95 12.89 23.55
N VAL A 333 -9.94 12.01 23.75
CA VAL A 333 -11.13 11.93 22.90
C VAL A 333 -12.09 13.07 23.21
N ASP A 334 -12.30 13.39 24.49
CA ASP A 334 -13.23 14.44 24.94
C ASP A 334 -12.75 15.85 24.56
N SER A 335 -11.44 16.09 24.65
CA SER A 335 -10.81 17.37 24.26
C SER A 335 -10.66 17.58 22.76
N ALA A 336 -10.71 16.50 21.96
CA ALA A 336 -10.55 16.60 20.51
C ALA A 336 -11.67 17.42 19.84
N PRO A 337 -11.37 18.16 18.75
CA PRO A 337 -12.39 18.88 18.00
C PRO A 337 -13.38 17.92 17.32
N VAL A 338 -14.60 18.40 17.06
CA VAL A 338 -15.62 17.60 16.35
C VAL A 338 -15.34 17.53 14.85
N VAL A 339 -14.79 18.61 14.29
CA VAL A 339 -14.55 18.76 12.85
C VAL A 339 -13.07 19.09 12.60
N SER A 340 -12.47 18.45 11.58
CA SER A 340 -11.12 18.73 11.11
C SER A 340 -11.09 19.02 9.60
N PHE A 341 -10.12 19.82 9.17
CA PHE A 341 -9.87 20.19 7.78
C PHE A 341 -8.37 20.06 7.46
N ILE A 342 -8.04 20.03 6.17
CA ILE A 342 -6.72 19.69 5.60
C ILE A 342 -5.56 20.62 6.03
N TRP A 343 -5.84 21.76 6.65
CA TRP A 343 -4.81 22.70 7.13
C TRP A 343 -5.11 23.27 8.52
N VAL A 344 -5.79 22.51 9.38
CA VAL A 344 -5.98 22.91 10.79
C VAL A 344 -4.63 23.06 11.49
N HIS A 345 -3.68 22.15 11.20
CA HIS A 345 -2.28 22.32 11.54
C HIS A 345 -1.43 22.39 10.27
N THR A 346 -0.38 23.21 10.31
CA THR A 346 0.56 23.34 9.20
C THR A 346 1.98 23.09 9.70
N PHE A 347 2.80 22.47 8.86
CA PHE A 347 4.21 22.24 9.14
C PHE A 347 5.08 23.11 8.24
N PRO A 348 6.19 23.66 8.74
CA PRO A 348 7.06 24.50 7.94
C PRO A 348 7.78 23.66 6.88
N LEU A 349 7.46 23.93 5.61
CA LEU A 349 8.08 23.25 4.49
C LEU A 349 9.54 23.67 4.36
N SER A 350 10.44 22.69 4.44
CA SER A 350 11.86 22.88 4.18
C SER A 350 12.40 21.69 3.39
N ILE A 351 13.51 21.90 2.69
CA ILE A 351 14.21 20.84 1.98
C ILE A 351 15.39 20.43 2.84
N TYR A 352 15.47 19.14 3.18
CA TYR A 352 16.59 18.58 3.92
C TYR A 352 17.44 17.75 2.98
N GLY A 353 18.63 18.27 2.64
CA GLY A 353 19.54 17.67 1.67
C GLY A 353 19.79 16.17 1.86
N PRO A 354 20.10 15.70 3.09
CA PRO A 354 20.35 14.27 3.32
C PRO A 354 19.14 13.36 3.07
N LEU A 355 17.91 13.89 3.07
CA LEU A 355 16.70 13.13 2.75
C LEU A 355 16.43 13.02 1.25
N VAL A 356 17.02 13.87 0.41
CA VAL A 356 16.68 13.94 -1.02
C VAL A 356 16.86 12.58 -1.70
N LEU A 357 18.04 11.95 -1.56
CA LEU A 357 18.32 10.66 -2.19
C LEU A 357 17.43 9.52 -1.65
N PRO A 358 17.26 9.33 -0.33
CA PRO A 358 16.30 8.37 0.22
C PRO A 358 14.87 8.56 -0.29
N ILE A 359 14.39 9.80 -0.36
CA ILE A 359 13.02 10.07 -0.79
C ILE A 359 12.87 9.89 -2.31
N MET A 360 13.90 10.16 -3.11
CA MET A 360 13.92 9.75 -4.52
C MET A 360 13.79 8.23 -4.66
N ALA A 361 14.48 7.46 -3.82
CA ALA A 361 14.34 6.01 -3.80
C ALA A 361 12.92 5.58 -3.40
N VAL A 362 12.29 6.24 -2.41
CA VAL A 362 10.88 6.02 -2.04
C VAL A 362 9.97 6.19 -3.26
N PHE A 363 10.11 7.26 -4.05
CA PHE A 363 9.28 7.46 -5.23
C PHE A 363 9.54 6.47 -6.37
N VAL A 364 10.77 5.96 -6.52
CA VAL A 364 11.06 4.84 -7.43
C VAL A 364 10.35 3.55 -6.96
N ILE A 365 10.31 3.34 -5.66
CA ILE A 365 9.63 2.19 -5.05
C ILE A 365 8.12 2.34 -5.16
N CYS A 366 7.55 3.52 -4.92
CA CYS A 366 6.14 3.81 -5.17
C CYS A 366 5.81 3.52 -6.63
N ALA A 367 6.63 3.95 -7.59
CA ALA A 367 6.41 3.63 -9.00
C ALA A 367 6.43 2.11 -9.27
N THR A 368 7.33 1.38 -8.61
CA THR A 368 7.46 -0.08 -8.71
C THR A 368 6.22 -0.81 -8.14
N GLU A 369 5.82 -0.45 -6.92
CA GLU A 369 4.59 -0.90 -6.25
C GLU A 369 3.36 -0.58 -7.11
N ALA A 370 3.33 0.64 -7.65
CA ALA A 370 2.26 1.14 -8.46
C ALA A 370 2.05 0.32 -9.74
N VAL A 371 3.13 -0.07 -10.44
CA VAL A 371 2.99 -0.95 -11.62
C VAL A 371 2.35 -2.26 -11.20
N GLY A 372 2.89 -2.92 -10.16
CA GLY A 372 2.39 -4.20 -9.67
C GLY A 372 0.92 -4.16 -9.24
N ASP A 373 0.53 -3.10 -8.53
CA ASP A 373 -0.83 -2.93 -8.03
C ASP A 373 -1.85 -2.67 -9.14
N ILE A 374 -1.49 -1.91 -10.17
CA ILE A 374 -2.37 -1.72 -11.34
C ILE A 374 -2.54 -3.04 -12.07
N THR A 375 -1.45 -3.78 -12.28
CA THR A 375 -1.50 -5.09 -12.94
C THR A 375 -2.38 -6.06 -12.16
N ALA A 376 -2.19 -6.15 -10.84
CA ALA A 376 -3.02 -6.97 -9.98
C ALA A 376 -4.48 -6.52 -9.98
N THR A 377 -4.75 -5.20 -9.97
CA THR A 377 -6.11 -4.66 -10.06
C THR A 377 -6.77 -5.05 -11.40
N CYS A 378 -6.04 -4.96 -12.51
CA CYS A 378 -6.54 -5.35 -13.82
C CYS A 378 -6.87 -6.85 -13.88
N ASP A 379 -6.01 -7.70 -13.31
CA ASP A 379 -6.19 -9.15 -13.25
C ASP A 379 -7.46 -9.51 -12.45
N VAL A 380 -7.59 -9.01 -11.22
CA VAL A 380 -8.77 -9.27 -10.37
C VAL A 380 -10.05 -8.61 -10.91
N SER A 381 -9.91 -7.61 -11.78
CA SER A 381 -11.03 -6.94 -12.45
C SER A 381 -11.37 -7.57 -13.81
N HIS A 382 -10.69 -8.65 -14.21
CA HIS A 382 -10.85 -9.32 -15.51
C HIS A 382 -10.68 -8.36 -16.70
N ILE A 383 -9.65 -7.51 -16.63
CA ILE A 383 -9.24 -6.59 -17.69
C ILE A 383 -7.97 -7.14 -18.34
N GLU A 384 -7.79 -6.89 -19.63
CA GLU A 384 -6.57 -7.18 -20.37
C GLU A 384 -5.31 -6.68 -19.64
N LEU A 385 -4.31 -7.57 -19.53
CA LEU A 385 -3.00 -7.32 -18.94
C LEU A 385 -1.94 -6.93 -19.97
N GLU A 386 -2.34 -6.84 -21.24
CA GLU A 386 -1.48 -6.51 -22.36
C GLU A 386 -2.16 -5.46 -23.24
N GLY A 387 -1.37 -4.85 -24.12
CA GLY A 387 -1.87 -3.86 -25.08
C GLY A 387 -1.88 -2.42 -24.58
N ARG A 388 -2.28 -1.52 -25.48
CA ARG A 388 -2.12 -0.06 -25.31
C ARG A 388 -2.97 0.51 -24.18
N ILE A 389 -4.15 -0.07 -23.93
CA ILE A 389 -5.04 0.41 -22.87
C ILE A 389 -4.40 0.11 -21.52
N TYR A 390 -3.94 -1.12 -21.29
CA TYR A 390 -3.22 -1.50 -20.09
C TYR A 390 -1.99 -0.63 -19.85
N GLU A 391 -1.13 -0.47 -20.87
CA GLU A 391 0.05 0.39 -20.80
C GLU A 391 -0.30 1.84 -20.44
N SER A 392 -1.36 2.39 -21.02
CA SER A 392 -1.83 3.75 -20.72
C SER A 392 -2.39 3.90 -19.30
N ARG A 393 -2.94 2.83 -18.71
CA ARG A 393 -3.40 2.82 -17.31
C ARG A 393 -2.21 2.84 -16.36
N ILE A 394 -1.15 2.13 -16.70
CA ILE A 394 0.12 2.17 -15.93
C ILE A 394 0.69 3.57 -15.96
N GLN A 395 0.92 4.14 -17.15
CA GLN A 395 1.47 5.49 -17.27
C GLN A 395 0.61 6.53 -16.57
N GLY A 396 -0.71 6.52 -16.82
CA GLY A 396 -1.61 7.47 -16.16
C GLY A 396 -1.73 7.24 -14.66
N GLY A 397 -1.56 5.99 -14.23
CA GLY A 397 -1.47 5.61 -12.84
C GLY A 397 -0.26 6.21 -12.14
N LEU A 398 0.94 6.03 -12.70
CA LEU A 398 2.20 6.55 -12.15
C LEU A 398 2.23 8.08 -12.17
N LEU A 399 1.77 8.70 -13.27
CA LEU A 399 1.70 10.17 -13.38
C LEU A 399 0.84 10.75 -12.25
N THR A 400 -0.28 10.08 -11.96
CA THR A 400 -1.20 10.54 -10.91
C THR A 400 -0.65 10.27 -9.53
N ASP A 401 0.13 9.20 -9.33
CA ASP A 401 0.78 8.91 -8.06
C ASP A 401 1.79 10.01 -7.70
N GLY A 402 2.67 10.38 -8.64
CA GLY A 402 3.60 11.49 -8.45
C GLY A 402 2.91 12.85 -8.27
N LEU A 403 1.88 13.16 -9.04
CA LEU A 403 1.09 14.39 -8.84
C LEU A 403 0.38 14.40 -7.48
N ASN A 404 -0.18 13.26 -7.10
CA ASN A 404 -0.80 13.06 -5.80
C ASN A 404 0.24 13.19 -4.67
N GLY A 405 1.48 12.76 -4.87
CA GLY A 405 2.58 12.98 -3.93
C GLY A 405 2.84 14.46 -3.66
N ILE A 406 2.82 15.31 -4.70
CA ILE A 406 2.95 16.77 -4.55
C ILE A 406 1.74 17.35 -3.81
N VAL A 407 0.52 16.98 -4.23
CA VAL A 407 -0.72 17.49 -3.62
C VAL A 407 -0.83 17.04 -2.16
N ALA A 408 -0.52 15.79 -1.87
CA ALA A 408 -0.46 15.22 -0.52
C ALA A 408 0.51 16.01 0.35
N ALA A 409 1.72 16.28 -0.15
CA ALA A 409 2.71 17.05 0.57
C ALA A 409 2.22 18.48 0.90
N MET A 410 1.58 19.15 -0.05
CA MET A 410 0.96 20.45 0.21
C MET A 410 -0.20 20.38 1.21
N MET A 411 -0.85 19.23 1.31
CA MET A 411 -1.89 18.88 2.28
C MET A 411 -1.32 18.29 3.58
N THR A 412 -0.03 18.49 3.87
CA THR A 412 0.69 18.01 5.07
C THR A 412 0.84 16.50 5.21
N MET A 413 0.68 15.76 4.11
CA MET A 413 0.80 14.30 4.09
C MET A 413 2.11 13.84 3.45
N THR A 414 2.63 12.72 3.94
CA THR A 414 3.78 12.02 3.36
C THR A 414 3.43 11.38 2.01
N PRO A 415 4.42 10.90 1.22
CA PRO A 415 4.19 10.22 -0.05
C PRO A 415 3.08 9.17 0.03
N MET A 416 2.19 9.22 -0.95
CA MET A 416 1.05 8.31 -1.06
C MET A 416 1.21 7.46 -2.32
N SER A 417 0.77 6.20 -2.22
CA SER A 417 0.82 5.18 -3.27
C SER A 417 -0.50 4.39 -3.25
N ARG A 418 -0.66 3.46 -4.19
CA ARG A 418 -1.83 2.60 -4.24
C ARG A 418 -1.78 1.50 -3.19
N PHE A 419 -2.97 1.08 -2.77
CA PHE A 419 -3.14 0.07 -1.75
C PHE A 419 -3.51 -1.28 -2.37
N ALA A 420 -2.58 -2.23 -2.29
CA ALA A 420 -2.75 -3.60 -2.74
C ALA A 420 -3.91 -4.35 -2.05
N GLN A 421 -4.28 -3.96 -0.81
CA GLN A 421 -5.35 -4.60 -0.03
C GLN A 421 -6.70 -4.56 -0.77
N ASN A 422 -6.91 -3.52 -1.56
CA ASN A 422 -8.09 -3.36 -2.38
C ASN A 422 -8.30 -4.53 -3.35
N ASN A 423 -7.22 -5.09 -3.91
CA ASN A 423 -7.29 -6.23 -4.83
C ASN A 423 -7.88 -7.47 -4.15
N GLY A 424 -7.56 -7.68 -2.87
CA GLY A 424 -8.15 -8.74 -2.05
C GLY A 424 -9.65 -8.55 -1.86
N VAL A 425 -10.10 -7.31 -1.61
CA VAL A 425 -11.53 -7.00 -1.47
C VAL A 425 -12.28 -7.26 -2.79
N ILE A 426 -11.72 -6.83 -3.93
CA ILE A 426 -12.32 -7.06 -5.26
C ILE A 426 -12.43 -8.56 -5.54
N ALA A 427 -11.36 -9.34 -5.29
CA ALA A 427 -11.35 -10.78 -5.52
C ALA A 427 -12.41 -11.53 -4.68
N LEU A 428 -12.64 -11.10 -3.43
CA LEU A 428 -13.62 -11.71 -2.54
C LEU A 428 -15.07 -11.28 -2.83
N THR A 429 -15.28 -9.99 -3.11
CA THR A 429 -16.62 -9.43 -3.36
C THR A 429 -17.10 -9.63 -4.78
N ARG A 430 -16.17 -9.86 -5.72
CA ARG A 430 -16.39 -9.86 -7.16
C ARG A 430 -16.97 -8.53 -7.66
N CYS A 431 -16.52 -7.41 -7.09
CA CYS A 431 -16.97 -6.09 -7.51
C CYS A 431 -15.76 -5.18 -7.77
N ALA A 432 -15.52 -4.86 -9.04
CA ALA A 432 -14.49 -3.91 -9.49
C ALA A 432 -15.09 -2.53 -9.85
N ASN A 433 -16.33 -2.28 -9.46
CA ASN A 433 -17.10 -1.13 -9.92
C ASN A 433 -16.59 0.20 -9.35
N ARG A 434 -16.36 1.20 -10.21
CA ARG A 434 -15.86 2.52 -9.80
C ARG A 434 -16.78 3.23 -8.82
N LYS A 435 -18.09 2.98 -8.86
CA LYS A 435 -19.05 3.56 -7.91
C LYS A 435 -18.78 3.12 -6.47
N ALA A 436 -18.37 1.87 -6.25
CA ALA A 436 -17.94 1.39 -4.93
C ALA A 436 -16.68 2.14 -4.47
N GLY A 437 -15.73 2.34 -5.38
CA GLY A 437 -14.53 3.16 -5.13
C GLY A 437 -14.86 4.61 -4.75
N PHE A 438 -15.78 5.28 -5.46
CA PHE A 438 -16.20 6.63 -5.09
C PHE A 438 -16.97 6.69 -3.76
N ALA A 439 -17.78 5.67 -3.46
CA ALA A 439 -18.42 5.55 -2.15
C ALA A 439 -17.37 5.36 -1.04
N CYS A 440 -16.33 4.57 -1.27
CA CYS A 440 -15.19 4.45 -0.37
C CYS A 440 -14.52 5.82 -0.12
N CYS A 441 -14.25 6.59 -1.18
CA CYS A 441 -13.67 7.94 -1.07
C CYS A 441 -14.55 8.84 -0.20
N PHE A 442 -15.87 8.79 -0.41
CA PHE A 442 -16.84 9.53 0.39
C PHE A 442 -16.76 9.15 1.88
N PHE A 443 -16.75 7.86 2.21
CA PHE A 443 -16.66 7.42 3.62
C PHE A 443 -15.33 7.81 4.27
N LEU A 444 -14.20 7.72 3.55
CA LEU A 444 -12.90 8.17 4.06
C LEU A 444 -12.90 9.67 4.38
N ILE A 445 -13.44 10.50 3.48
CA ILE A 445 -13.56 11.94 3.72
C ILE A 445 -14.46 12.22 4.92
N VAL A 446 -15.62 11.56 5.02
CA VAL A 446 -16.55 11.73 6.14
C VAL A 446 -15.90 11.32 7.46
N MET A 447 -15.22 10.16 7.51
CA MET A 447 -14.51 9.70 8.70
C MET A 447 -13.38 10.64 9.10
N GLY A 448 -12.70 11.27 8.14
CA GLY A 448 -11.66 12.25 8.42
C GLY A 448 -12.20 13.60 8.87
N ILE A 449 -13.33 14.06 8.34
CA ILE A 449 -13.98 15.31 8.78
C ILE A 449 -14.39 15.19 10.25
N PHE A 450 -14.96 14.05 10.68
CA PHE A 450 -15.34 13.83 12.06
C PHE A 450 -14.14 13.48 12.95
N ALA A 451 -13.39 14.49 13.39
CA ALA A 451 -12.10 14.32 14.06
C ALA A 451 -12.17 13.53 15.39
N LYS A 452 -13.34 13.42 16.03
CA LYS A 452 -13.56 12.50 17.17
C LYS A 452 -13.25 11.05 16.81
N PHE A 453 -13.51 10.64 15.57
CA PHE A 453 -13.13 9.33 15.07
C PHE A 453 -11.61 9.18 15.04
N ALA A 454 -10.88 10.16 14.50
CA ALA A 454 -9.43 10.17 14.51
C ALA A 454 -8.85 10.17 15.93
N ALA A 455 -9.45 10.91 16.87
CA ALA A 455 -9.06 10.90 18.28
C ALA A 455 -9.26 9.53 18.94
N ALA A 456 -10.37 8.84 18.63
CA ALA A 456 -10.58 7.47 19.09
C ALA A 456 -9.52 6.50 18.54
N LEU A 457 -9.03 6.71 17.32
CA LEU A 457 -7.96 5.89 16.73
C LEU A 457 -6.58 6.17 17.34
N VAL A 458 -6.29 7.42 17.71
CA VAL A 458 -5.05 7.79 18.44
C VAL A 458 -5.07 7.25 19.87
N ALA A 459 -6.24 7.15 20.49
CA ALA A 459 -6.40 6.58 21.83
C ALA A 459 -6.28 5.04 21.89
N ILE A 460 -6.04 4.39 20.75
CA ILE A 460 -5.85 2.94 20.71
C ILE A 460 -4.53 2.57 21.40
N PRO A 461 -4.55 1.62 22.34
CA PRO A 461 -3.31 1.16 22.97
C PRO A 461 -2.33 0.57 21.94
N SER A 462 -1.05 0.93 22.09
CA SER A 462 0.05 0.46 21.24
C SER A 462 0.04 -1.05 21.05
N ALA A 463 -0.23 -1.82 22.12
CA ALA A 463 -0.29 -3.28 22.07
C ALA A 463 -1.35 -3.82 21.08
N VAL A 464 -2.54 -3.21 21.06
CA VAL A 464 -3.63 -3.60 20.15
C VAL A 464 -3.27 -3.19 18.71
N LEU A 465 -2.78 -1.96 18.54
CA LEU A 465 -2.31 -1.47 17.25
C LEU A 465 -1.18 -2.36 16.71
N GLY A 466 -0.27 -2.81 17.57
CA GLY A 466 0.85 -3.69 17.25
C GLY A 466 0.39 -5.05 16.75
N GLY A 467 -0.51 -5.73 17.47
CA GLY A 467 -1.07 -7.01 17.01
C GLY A 467 -1.76 -6.90 15.64
N MET A 468 -2.49 -5.81 15.41
CA MET A 468 -3.14 -5.52 14.12
C MET A 468 -2.14 -5.18 13.01
N THR A 469 -1.18 -4.30 13.26
CA THR A 469 -0.20 -3.85 12.27
C THR A 469 0.80 -4.95 11.92
N THR A 470 1.17 -5.81 12.87
CA THR A 470 1.99 -7.01 12.59
C THR A 470 1.30 -7.93 11.58
N PHE A 471 -0.01 -8.15 11.70
CA PHE A 471 -0.76 -8.89 10.69
C PHE A 471 -0.75 -8.16 9.34
N LEU A 472 -1.01 -6.85 9.34
CA LEU A 472 -1.05 -6.03 8.13
C LEU A 472 0.29 -6.03 7.38
N PHE A 473 1.41 -5.84 8.07
CA PHE A 473 2.75 -5.82 7.47
C PHE A 473 3.18 -7.20 6.98
N THR A 474 2.81 -8.26 7.71
CA THR A 474 3.01 -9.64 7.25
C THR A 474 2.20 -9.93 5.98
N ALA A 475 0.96 -9.43 5.90
CA ALA A 475 0.14 -9.56 4.69
C ALA A 475 0.77 -8.84 3.49
N VAL A 476 1.41 -7.68 3.69
CA VAL A 476 2.20 -7.00 2.65
C VAL A 476 3.37 -7.87 2.19
N ALA A 477 4.11 -8.48 3.13
CA ALA A 477 5.20 -9.39 2.79
C ALA A 477 4.72 -10.59 1.96
N VAL A 478 3.58 -11.18 2.33
CA VAL A 478 2.94 -12.29 1.61
C VAL A 478 2.46 -11.87 0.22
N SER A 479 1.93 -10.66 0.05
CA SER A 479 1.59 -10.10 -1.27
C SER A 479 2.82 -9.97 -2.15
N GLY A 480 3.97 -9.56 -1.61
CA GLY A 480 5.25 -9.56 -2.31
C GLY A 480 5.60 -10.95 -2.87
N MET A 481 5.45 -12.01 -2.06
CA MET A 481 5.64 -13.39 -2.52
C MET A 481 4.65 -13.79 -3.62
N ALA A 482 3.39 -13.35 -3.54
CA ALA A 482 2.40 -13.62 -4.56
C ALA A 482 2.75 -12.95 -5.91
N ILE A 483 3.31 -11.73 -5.89
CA ILE A 483 3.80 -11.04 -7.09
C ILE A 483 4.91 -11.85 -7.75
N ILE A 484 5.89 -12.35 -6.97
CA ILE A 484 6.98 -13.20 -7.49
C ILE A 484 6.39 -14.45 -8.14
N ASN A 485 5.50 -15.15 -7.44
CA ASN A 485 4.97 -16.44 -7.88
C ASN A 485 4.06 -16.35 -9.12
N ARG A 486 3.31 -15.25 -9.29
CA ARG A 486 2.44 -15.07 -10.46
C ARG A 486 3.17 -14.52 -11.67
N GLY A 487 4.20 -13.70 -11.44
CA GLY A 487 4.80 -12.89 -12.50
C GLY A 487 6.18 -13.34 -12.97
N ALA A 488 6.85 -14.27 -12.26
CA ALA A 488 8.15 -14.79 -12.67
C ALA A 488 8.16 -16.33 -12.63
N SER A 489 8.74 -16.95 -13.66
CA SER A 489 9.06 -18.37 -13.62
C SER A 489 10.22 -18.61 -12.65
N PHE A 490 10.09 -19.61 -11.77
CA PHE A 490 11.13 -19.97 -10.78
C PHE A 490 12.30 -20.75 -11.40
N ASN A 491 12.85 -20.25 -12.51
CA ASN A 491 14.03 -20.82 -13.16
C ASN A 491 15.31 -20.55 -12.37
N ARG A 492 16.47 -21.04 -12.84
CA ARG A 492 17.75 -20.88 -12.13
C ARG A 492 18.13 -19.40 -12.06
N ARG A 493 17.95 -18.67 -13.17
CA ARG A 493 18.17 -17.21 -13.23
C ARG A 493 17.36 -16.45 -12.18
N ALA A 494 16.04 -16.64 -12.15
CA ALA A 494 15.15 -15.96 -11.22
C ALA A 494 15.52 -16.25 -9.76
N ARG A 495 15.77 -17.53 -9.43
CA ARG A 495 16.21 -17.93 -8.09
C ARG A 495 17.53 -17.26 -7.68
N PHE A 496 18.48 -17.14 -8.61
CA PHE A 496 19.75 -16.47 -8.34
C PHE A 496 19.56 -14.97 -8.09
N ILE A 497 18.77 -14.27 -8.92
CA ILE A 497 18.45 -12.84 -8.76
C ILE A 497 17.80 -12.59 -7.40
N LEU A 498 16.79 -13.39 -7.05
CA LEU A 498 16.10 -13.31 -5.76
C LEU A 498 17.06 -13.54 -4.59
N THR A 499 17.89 -14.59 -4.67
CA THR A 499 18.83 -14.93 -3.61
C THR A 499 19.81 -13.78 -3.35
N ALA A 500 20.42 -13.24 -4.40
CA ALA A 500 21.39 -12.15 -4.27
C ALA A 500 20.76 -10.85 -3.75
N GLY A 501 19.60 -10.46 -4.30
CA GLY A 501 18.92 -9.23 -3.89
C GLY A 501 18.35 -9.30 -2.47
N LEU A 502 17.79 -10.44 -2.08
CA LEU A 502 17.27 -10.64 -0.73
C LEU A 502 18.40 -10.78 0.30
N ALA A 503 19.51 -11.46 -0.03
CA ALA A 503 20.64 -11.58 0.91
C ALA A 503 21.17 -10.20 1.33
N LEU A 504 21.36 -9.29 0.38
CA LEU A 504 21.84 -7.93 0.67
C LEU A 504 20.79 -7.07 1.38
N GLY A 505 19.53 -7.15 0.98
CA GLY A 505 18.47 -6.38 1.63
C GLY A 505 18.15 -6.85 3.05
N TYR A 506 18.06 -8.17 3.28
CA TYR A 506 17.94 -8.72 4.62
C TYR A 506 19.17 -8.40 5.46
N GLY A 507 20.38 -8.50 4.89
CA GLY A 507 21.61 -8.10 5.57
C GLY A 507 21.55 -6.66 6.08
N ALA A 508 21.13 -5.72 5.23
CA ALA A 508 20.97 -4.31 5.61
C ALA A 508 19.88 -4.09 6.68
N THR A 509 18.80 -4.87 6.63
CA THR A 509 17.72 -4.79 7.63
C THR A 509 18.13 -5.37 8.98
N LEU A 510 18.84 -6.50 8.98
CA LEU A 510 19.18 -7.26 10.19
C LEU A 510 20.42 -6.72 10.91
N VAL A 511 21.31 -6.03 10.20
CA VAL A 511 22.52 -5.44 10.76
C VAL A 511 22.43 -3.91 10.65
N PRO A 512 21.71 -3.23 11.57
CA PRO A 512 21.70 -1.77 11.58
C PRO A 512 23.12 -1.24 11.79
N THR A 513 23.45 -0.03 11.30
CA THR A 513 24.74 0.67 11.48
C THR A 513 25.96 0.00 10.86
N TYR A 514 25.80 -1.08 10.09
CA TYR A 514 26.95 -1.80 9.51
C TYR A 514 27.78 -0.97 8.52
N PHE A 515 27.20 0.11 7.97
CA PHE A 515 27.86 1.04 7.07
C PHE A 515 28.41 2.31 7.75
N ASP A 516 28.18 2.52 9.04
CA ASP A 516 28.61 3.73 9.76
C ASP A 516 30.13 3.93 9.69
N HIS A 517 30.89 2.83 9.67
CA HIS A 517 32.35 2.86 9.61
C HIS A 517 32.90 2.94 8.18
N VAL A 518 32.09 2.68 7.15
CA VAL A 518 32.53 2.68 5.75
C VAL A 518 32.59 4.09 5.18
N PHE A 519 31.60 4.93 5.53
CA PHE A 519 31.49 6.30 5.04
C PHE A 519 31.67 7.35 6.15
N SER A 520 32.67 7.16 7.01
CA SER A 520 32.98 8.13 8.07
C SER A 520 33.75 9.33 7.50
N TYR A 521 33.21 10.54 7.71
CA TYR A 521 33.85 11.80 7.32
C TYR A 521 33.96 12.73 8.53
N SER A 522 35.19 13.09 8.88
CA SER A 522 35.54 13.91 10.06
C SER A 522 35.96 15.35 9.72
N GLY A 523 35.73 15.80 8.48
CA GLY A 523 36.02 17.17 8.07
C GLY A 523 34.84 18.13 8.23
N ASP A 524 35.08 19.42 8.03
CA ASP A 524 34.09 20.50 8.22
C ASP A 524 33.10 20.66 7.04
N ASN A 525 33.20 19.83 5.99
CA ASN A 525 32.31 19.92 4.83
C ASN A 525 30.92 19.33 5.13
N HIS A 526 30.01 20.18 5.59
CA HIS A 526 28.62 19.84 5.86
C HIS A 526 27.87 19.24 4.65
N ALA A 527 28.18 19.65 3.43
CA ALA A 527 27.53 19.13 2.22
C ALA A 527 27.97 17.69 1.92
N LEU A 528 29.27 17.41 2.04
CA LEU A 528 29.79 16.05 1.88
C LEU A 528 29.27 15.13 2.98
N LYS A 529 29.27 15.59 4.23
CA LYS A 529 28.68 14.84 5.35
C LYS A 529 27.22 14.50 5.07
N GLY A 530 26.43 15.48 4.63
CA GLY A 530 25.02 15.26 4.29
C GLY A 530 24.80 14.28 3.12
N LEU A 531 25.69 14.24 2.14
CA LEU A 531 25.63 13.27 1.04
C LEU A 531 25.97 11.85 1.52
N LEU A 532 27.01 11.71 2.35
CA LEU A 532 27.40 10.41 2.91
C LEU A 532 26.30 9.87 3.85
N ASP A 533 25.73 10.74 4.67
CA ASP A 533 24.55 10.48 5.50
C ASP A 533 23.37 9.96 4.66
N ALA A 534 23.11 10.58 3.49
CA ALA A 534 22.08 10.13 2.55
C ALA A 534 22.37 8.75 1.96
N ILE A 535 23.63 8.48 1.61
CA ILE A 535 24.08 7.18 1.09
C ILE A 535 23.90 6.11 2.15
N VAL A 536 24.36 6.35 3.39
CA VAL A 536 24.20 5.44 4.52
C VAL A 536 22.72 5.12 4.71
N LEU A 537 21.84 6.13 4.74
CA LEU A 537 20.41 5.91 4.91
C LEU A 537 19.81 5.02 3.80
N VAL A 538 20.20 5.21 2.53
CA VAL A 538 19.76 4.33 1.42
C VAL A 538 20.32 2.91 1.58
N MET A 539 21.58 2.77 1.99
CA MET A 539 22.24 1.47 2.12
C MET A 539 21.75 0.66 3.33
N GLU A 540 21.36 1.33 4.41
CA GLU A 540 20.67 0.72 5.55
C GLU A 540 19.22 0.35 5.22
N THR A 541 18.66 0.92 4.15
CA THR A 541 17.31 0.61 3.71
C THR A 541 17.30 -0.69 2.91
N GLY A 542 16.97 -1.80 3.58
CA GLY A 542 17.02 -3.13 2.99
C GLY A 542 16.25 -3.29 1.67
N PHE A 543 15.02 -2.80 1.58
CA PHE A 543 14.23 -2.91 0.35
C PHE A 543 14.78 -2.07 -0.80
N ALA A 544 15.44 -0.94 -0.52
CA ALA A 544 16.12 -0.15 -1.55
C ALA A 544 17.32 -0.93 -2.13
N MET A 545 18.09 -1.58 -1.25
CA MET A 545 19.19 -2.47 -1.66
C MET A 545 18.69 -3.68 -2.46
N THR A 546 17.59 -4.31 -2.03
CA THR A 546 16.97 -5.41 -2.79
C THR A 546 16.52 -4.95 -4.17
N ALA A 547 15.81 -3.82 -4.28
CA ALA A 547 15.37 -3.28 -5.56
C ALA A 547 16.55 -3.01 -6.50
N ALA A 548 17.58 -2.31 -6.01
CA ALA A 548 18.76 -1.96 -6.79
C ALA A 548 19.50 -3.21 -7.31
N VAL A 549 19.73 -4.20 -6.45
CA VAL A 549 20.44 -5.43 -6.80
C VAL A 549 19.61 -6.30 -7.75
N CYS A 550 18.32 -6.50 -7.47
CA CYS A 550 17.45 -7.27 -8.36
C CYS A 550 17.33 -6.61 -9.74
N MET A 551 17.19 -5.28 -9.78
CA MET A 551 17.12 -4.53 -11.04
C MET A 551 18.43 -4.66 -11.82
N PHE A 552 19.58 -4.46 -11.16
CA PHE A 552 20.90 -4.60 -11.79
C PHE A 552 21.11 -6.01 -12.34
N LEU A 553 20.88 -7.05 -11.53
CA LEU A 553 21.07 -8.43 -11.96
C LEU A 553 20.10 -8.84 -13.06
N ASN A 554 18.86 -8.35 -13.01
CA ASN A 554 17.90 -8.62 -14.08
C ASN A 554 18.28 -7.96 -15.42
N LEU A 555 19.05 -6.87 -15.40
CA LEU A 555 19.57 -6.24 -16.63
C LEU A 555 20.84 -6.89 -17.15
N VAL A 556 21.71 -7.38 -16.26
CA VAL A 556 23.03 -7.94 -16.60
C VAL A 556 22.96 -9.42 -16.96
N LEU A 557 22.12 -10.20 -16.27
CA LEU A 557 22.03 -11.63 -16.51
C LEU A 557 21.23 -11.92 -17.77
N PRO A 558 21.77 -12.72 -18.72
CA PRO A 558 21.07 -13.10 -19.93
C PRO A 558 19.79 -13.86 -19.58
N ASP A 559 18.77 -13.73 -20.43
CA ASP A 559 17.56 -14.53 -20.30
C ASP A 559 17.91 -16.01 -20.56
N GLU A 560 17.54 -16.88 -19.64
CA GLU A 560 17.59 -18.33 -19.89
C GLU A 560 16.49 -18.63 -20.91
N LEU A 561 16.86 -19.02 -22.13
CA LEU A 561 15.92 -19.66 -23.05
C LEU A 561 15.51 -20.97 -22.38
N ASP A 562 14.26 -21.07 -21.95
CA ASP A 562 13.75 -22.27 -21.28
C ASP A 562 13.87 -23.49 -22.23
N GLU A 563 14.96 -24.26 -22.11
CA GLU A 563 15.12 -25.57 -22.77
C GLU A 563 13.99 -26.55 -22.34
N ASP A 564 13.29 -26.26 -21.24
CA ASP A 564 12.17 -27.03 -20.71
C ASP A 564 10.86 -26.88 -21.51
N LEU A 565 10.68 -25.77 -22.26
CA LEU A 565 9.51 -25.62 -23.14
C LEU A 565 9.60 -26.54 -24.36
N ASP A 566 10.80 -26.71 -24.91
CA ASP A 566 11.07 -27.67 -25.98
C ASP A 566 10.97 -29.11 -25.47
N ALA A 567 11.45 -29.40 -24.25
CA ALA A 567 11.32 -30.74 -23.66
C ALA A 567 9.85 -31.14 -23.41
N ARG A 568 9.02 -30.22 -22.90
CA ARG A 568 7.57 -30.46 -22.71
C ARG A 568 6.81 -30.53 -24.02
N ALA A 569 7.17 -29.72 -25.02
CA ALA A 569 6.61 -29.83 -26.35
C ALA A 569 6.97 -31.19 -26.98
N VAL A 570 8.22 -31.64 -26.85
CA VAL A 570 8.69 -32.95 -27.33
C VAL A 570 8.03 -34.11 -26.59
N GLU A 571 7.76 -34.00 -25.28
CA GLU A 571 6.98 -35.00 -24.52
C GLU A 571 5.52 -35.06 -24.97
N LEU A 572 4.87 -33.91 -25.21
CA LEU A 572 3.50 -33.85 -25.74
C LEU A 572 3.40 -34.45 -27.16
N THR A 573 4.44 -34.30 -27.99
CA THR A 573 4.50 -34.96 -29.31
C THR A 573 4.69 -36.47 -29.18
N ARG A 574 5.47 -36.94 -28.20
CA ARG A 574 5.68 -38.39 -27.94
C ARG A 574 4.43 -39.08 -27.38
N VAL A 575 3.66 -38.40 -26.52
CA VAL A 575 2.43 -38.94 -25.91
C VAL A 575 1.26 -39.01 -26.92
N ASN A 576 1.27 -38.19 -27.97
CA ASN A 576 0.23 -38.18 -29.01
C ASN A 576 0.48 -39.14 -30.19
N THR A 577 1.57 -39.91 -30.18
CA THR A 577 1.80 -41.00 -31.15
C THR A 577 1.30 -42.33 -30.58
N PRO A 578 0.29 -42.99 -31.19
CA PRO A 578 -0.16 -44.31 -30.75
C PRO A 578 0.92 -45.37 -31.02
N PRO A 579 1.08 -46.38 -30.14
CA PRO A 579 2.03 -47.46 -30.34
C PRO A 579 1.49 -48.42 -31.41
N GLY A 580 2.07 -48.37 -32.60
CA GLY A 580 1.82 -49.34 -33.65
C GLY A 580 1.63 -48.73 -35.03
N LYS A 581 2.74 -48.53 -35.73
CA LYS A 581 2.89 -48.78 -37.17
C LYS A 581 4.37 -48.73 -37.50
N GLU A 582 5.02 -49.88 -37.37
CA GLU A 582 6.13 -50.21 -38.26
C GLU A 582 5.56 -50.23 -39.69
N SER A 583 6.04 -49.33 -40.55
CA SER A 583 6.05 -49.58 -41.99
C SER A 583 7.36 -49.04 -42.53
N GLY A 584 8.27 -49.95 -42.85
CA GLY A 584 9.49 -49.62 -43.55
C GLY A 584 9.21 -49.15 -44.97
N SER A 585 9.97 -48.15 -45.41
CA SER A 585 10.41 -47.99 -46.79
C SER A 585 11.54 -46.97 -46.84
N ASN A 586 12.78 -47.49 -46.92
CA ASN A 586 13.87 -47.06 -47.78
C ASN A 586 13.66 -45.75 -48.58
N GLU A 587 14.54 -44.75 -48.41
CA GLU A 587 15.61 -44.40 -49.37
C GLU A 587 16.21 -43.00 -49.12
N ARG A 588 17.55 -42.97 -49.13
CA ARG A 588 18.48 -41.93 -49.59
C ARG A 588 18.90 -40.78 -48.66
N GLU A 589 20.14 -40.93 -48.20
CA GLU A 589 21.15 -39.89 -48.00
C GLU A 589 21.17 -38.84 -49.12
N ALA A 590 21.27 -37.57 -48.73
CA ALA A 590 21.98 -36.54 -49.49
C ALA A 590 22.50 -35.44 -48.53
N SER A 591 23.81 -35.49 -48.30
CA SER A 591 24.77 -34.41 -48.00
C SER A 591 24.31 -32.93 -48.01
N VAL A 592 24.53 -32.22 -46.88
CA VAL A 592 25.42 -31.04 -46.63
C VAL A 592 25.79 -30.16 -47.87
N PRO A 593 25.96 -28.79 -47.83
CA PRO A 593 26.39 -27.93 -46.69
C PRO A 593 25.76 -26.52 -46.49
N LEU A 594 26.02 -25.99 -45.30
CA LEU A 594 26.49 -24.64 -44.92
C LEU A 594 26.43 -23.48 -45.94
N ALA A 595 25.82 -22.38 -45.50
CA ALA A 595 26.40 -21.03 -45.49
C ALA A 595 25.90 -20.28 -44.26
#